data_AF-A0A6L3V595-F1
#
_entry.id   AF-A0A6L3V595-F1
#
_cell.length_a   1.000
_cell.length_b   1.000
_cell.length_c   1.000
_cell.angle_alpha   90.00
_cell.angle_beta   90.00
_cell.angle_gamma   90.00
#
_symmetry.space_group_name_H-M   'P 1'
#
loop_
_entity.id
_entity.type
_entity.pdbx_description
1 polymer ?
#
loop_
_entity_poly.entity_id
_entity_poly.type
_entity_poly.pdbx_seq_one_letter_code
_entity_poly.pdbx_strand_id
1 'polypeptide(L)' 'MFIVNVEGAIWKNDKWLIIERHMQEEHAGGLLSLVGGKVDKEGNSADILERTMKREIFEEVV' A
#
# COMPACT_ATOMS: atom_id res chain seq x y z
N MET A 1 4.24 -16.83 11.56
CA MET A 1 3.47 -16.60 10.31
C MET A 1 4.02 -15.33 9.68
N PHE A 2 4.37 -15.36 8.39
CA PHE A 2 4.84 -14.16 7.70
C PHE A 2 3.65 -13.39 7.11
N ILE A 3 3.75 -12.07 7.13
CA ILE A 3 2.85 -11.14 6.45
C ILE A 3 3.63 -10.55 5.29
N VAL A 4 2.99 -10.41 4.14
CA VAL A 4 3.55 -9.75 2.97
C VAL A 4 2.78 -8.45 2.78
N ASN A 5 3.51 -7.33 2.73
CA ASN A 5 2.98 -6.02 2.37
C ASN A 5 3.63 -5.58 1.05
N VAL A 6 2.93 -4.73 0.32
CA VAL A 6 3.45 -4.04 -0.87
C VAL A 6 3.36 -2.54 -0.65
N GLU A 7 4.37 -1.80 -1.09
CA GLU A 7 4.39 -0.34 -1.06
C GLU A 7 4.80 0.23 -2.42
N GLY A 8 4.12 1.31 -2.81
CA GLY A 8 4.31 1.99 -4.09
C GLY A 8 4.97 3.34 -3.90
N ALA A 9 6.17 3.51 -4.46
CA ALA A 9 6.81 4.80 -4.56
C ALA A 9 6.31 5.52 -5.83
N ILE A 10 5.41 6.50 -5.66
CA ILE A 10 4.78 7.23 -6.77
C ILE A 10 5.52 8.55 -6.99
N TRP A 11 6.01 8.75 -8.21
CA TRP A 11 6.75 9.95 -8.59
C TRP A 11 5.99 10.74 -9.66
N LYS A 12 5.93 12.07 -9.49
CA LYS A 12 5.35 13.00 -10.47
C LYS A 12 5.96 14.39 -10.30
N ASN A 13 6.43 14.99 -11.40
CA ASN A 13 6.97 16.35 -11.45
C ASN A 13 8.03 16.61 -10.37
N ASP A 14 9.05 15.75 -10.30
CA ASP A 14 10.15 15.83 -9.32
C ASP A 14 9.73 15.70 -7.84
N LYS A 15 8.54 15.17 -7.58
CA LYS A 15 8.01 14.94 -6.24
C LYS A 15 7.60 13.49 -6.04
N TRP A 16 7.76 13.02 -4.80
CA TRP A 16 7.27 11.73 -4.33
C TRP A 16 6.00 11.92 -3.52
N LEU A 17 5.04 11.01 -3.68
CA LEU A 17 3.85 10.97 -2.82
C LEU A 17 4.21 10.28 -1.50
N ILE A 18 3.95 10.98 -0.40
CA ILE A 18 3.96 10.45 0.96
C ILE A 18 2.54 10.67 1.52
N ILE A 19 1.98 9.66 2.15
CA ILE A 19 0.66 9.72 2.80
C ILE A 19 0.79 9.68 4.31
N GLU A 20 -0.20 10.22 5.01
CA GLU A 20 -0.38 10.00 6.44
C GLU A 20 -1.33 8.82 6.65
N ARG A 21 -0.90 7.83 7.42
CA ARG A 21 -1.73 6.66 7.75
C ARG A 21 -2.91 7.07 8.62
N HIS A 22 -4.07 6.48 8.38
CA HIS A 22 -5.27 6.81 9.15
C HIS A 22 -5.05 6.56 10.65
N MET A 23 -5.55 7.46 11.50
CA MET A 23 -5.30 7.42 12.96
C MET A 23 -5.85 6.17 13.64
N GLN A 24 -6.83 5.52 13.01
CA GLN A 24 -7.48 4.30 13.53
C GLN A 24 -6.83 3.00 13.03
N GLU A 25 -5.73 3.09 12.27
CA GLU A 25 -4.95 1.92 11.88
C GLU A 25 -4.44 1.18 13.12
N GLU A 26 -4.61 -0.15 13.14
CA GLU A 26 -4.16 -1.02 14.25
C GLU A 26 -2.63 -0.92 14.45
N HIS A 27 -1.90 -0.60 13.38
CA HIS A 27 -0.46 -0.43 13.39
C HIS A 27 -0.04 0.89 12.72
N ALA A 28 0.80 1.67 13.42
CA ALA A 28 1.45 2.87 12.89
C ALA A 28 0.49 3.97 12.38
N GLY A 29 -0.70 4.11 12.97
CA GLY A 29 -1.63 5.20 12.65
C GLY A 29 -1.01 6.58 12.91
N GLY A 30 -1.28 7.55 12.04
CA GLY A 30 -0.74 8.91 12.10
C GLY A 30 0.71 9.08 11.67
N LEU A 31 1.38 8.01 11.22
CA LEU A 31 2.75 8.10 10.69
C LEU A 31 2.75 8.32 9.17
N LEU A 32 3.85 8.90 8.68
CA LEU A 32 4.10 9.06 7.25
C LEU A 32 4.55 7.73 6.62
N SER A 33 4.02 7.42 5.44
CA SER A 33 4.28 6.18 4.72
C SER A 33 4.20 6.38 3.20
N LEU A 34 4.67 5.39 2.45
CA LEU A 34 4.26 5.19 1.06
C LEU A 34 2.86 4.56 1.02
N VAL A 35 2.19 4.72 -0.12
CA VAL A 35 0.89 4.10 -0.43
C VAL A 35 1.07 2.59 -0.50
N GLY A 36 0.19 1.82 0.13
CA GLY A 36 0.31 0.38 0.12
C GLY A 36 -0.36 -0.31 1.30
N GLY A 37 -0.28 -1.63 1.29
CA GLY A 37 -1.07 -2.44 2.19
C GLY A 37 -0.70 -3.91 2.19
N LYS A 38 -1.49 -4.66 2.95
CA LYS A 38 -1.29 -6.09 3.17
C LYS A 38 -1.79 -6.88 1.97
N VAL A 39 -0.98 -7.84 1.53
CA VAL A 39 -1.36 -8.79 0.48
C VAL A 39 -2.25 -9.88 1.07
N ASP A 40 -3.41 -10.09 0.44
CA ASP A 40 -4.35 -11.13 0.82
C ASP A 40 -3.83 -12.53 0.46
N LYS A 41 -4.23 -13.54 1.24
CA LYS A 41 -3.84 -14.93 0.98
C LYS A 41 -4.79 -15.56 -0.05
N GLU A 42 -4.41 -15.51 -1.32
CA GLU A 42 -5.20 -16.09 -2.42
C GLU A 42 -4.68 -17.47 -2.89
N GLY A 43 -3.62 -18.02 -2.28
CA GLY A 43 -2.98 -19.25 -2.74
C GLY A 43 -2.10 -18.99 -3.98
N ASN A 44 -2.09 -19.93 -4.94
CA ASN A 44 -1.31 -19.78 -6.18
C ASN A 44 -2.04 -18.84 -7.15
N SER A 45 -1.72 -17.56 -7.05
CA SER A 45 -2.31 -16.50 -7.86
C SER A 45 -1.22 -15.75 -8.60
N ALA A 46 -1.47 -15.39 -9.86
CA ALA A 46 -0.54 -14.60 -10.66
C ALA A 46 -0.66 -13.11 -10.30
N ASP A 47 0.46 -12.40 -10.39
CA ASP A 47 0.57 -10.94 -10.28
C ASP A 47 -0.10 -10.37 -9.01
N ILE A 48 -0.10 -11.15 -7.93
CA ILE A 48 -0.83 -10.79 -6.71
C ILE A 48 -0.29 -9.51 -6.07
N LEU A 49 1.02 -9.29 -6.15
CA LEU A 49 1.65 -8.09 -5.61
C LEU A 49 1.23 -6.85 -6.41
N GLU A 50 1.25 -6.93 -7.74
CA GLU A 50 0.86 -5.85 -8.64
C GLU A 50 -0.63 -5.54 -8.57
N ARG A 51 -1.48 -6.56 -8.44
CA ARG A 51 -2.93 -6.40 -8.28
C ARG A 51 -3.26 -5.75 -6.94
N THR A 52 -2.64 -6.20 -5.85
CA THR A 52 -2.77 -5.54 -4.55
C THR A 52 -2.32 -4.09 -4.68
N MET A 53 -1.14 -3.80 -5.25
CA MET A 53 -0.66 -2.44 -5.39
C MET A 53 -1.63 -1.52 -6.17
N LYS A 54 -2.19 -2.00 -7.28
CA LYS A 54 -3.18 -1.22 -8.05
C LYS A 54 -4.45 -0.91 -7.26
N ARG A 55 -4.92 -1.88 -6.45
CA ARG A 55 -6.07 -1.70 -5.56
C ARG A 55 -5.78 -0.64 -4.50
N GLU A 56 -4.68 -0.76 -3.76
CA GLU A 56 -4.34 0.19 -2.68
C GLU A 56 -4.19 1.62 -3.24
N ILE A 57 -3.55 1.81 -4.40
CA ILE A 57 -3.47 3.13 -5.06
C ILE A 57 -4.85 3.69 -5.39
N PHE A 58 -5.75 2.84 -5.90
CA PHE A 58 -7.11 3.26 -6.24
C PHE A 58 -7.92 3.63 -4.99
N GLU A 59 -7.70 2.96 -3.86
CA GLU A 59 -8.42 3.23 -2.62
C GLU A 59 -7.91 4.46 -1.87
N GLU A 60 -6.59 4.72 -1.89
CA GLU A 60 -5.98 5.79 -1.08
C GLU A 60 -5.74 7.10 -1.84
N VAL A 61 -5.68 7.07 -3.17
CA VAL A 61 -5.22 8.23 -3.98
C VAL A 61 -6.28 8.73 -4.96
N VAL A 62 -7.19 7.87 -5.43
CA VAL A 62 -8.21 8.19 -6.45
C VAL A 62 -9.54 8.55 -5.80
#